data_AF-A0A1Y0IH75-F1
#
_entry.id   AF-A0A1Y0IH75-F1
#
_cell.length_a   1.000
_cell.length_b   1.000
_cell.length_c   1.000
_cell.angle_alpha   90.00
_cell.angle_beta   90.00
_cell.angle_gamma   90.00
#
_symmetry.space_group_name_H-M   'P 1'
#
loop_
_entity.id
_entity.type
_entity.pdbx_description
1 polymer ?
#
loop_
_entity_poly.entity_id
_entity_poly.type
_entity_poly.pdbx_seq_one_letter_code
_entity_poly.pdbx_strand_id
1 'polypeptide(L)'
;MNGLILVLSSLGFSAAAFWYLCATDGKRLRAWKVARSRATTISLKRWRSLAWLAALAPGIALCTLEQYPAFIMWFAAAPIVAWWLVLCWPTDVARK
;
A
#
# COMPACT_ATOMS: atom_id res chain seq x y z
N MET A 1 26.10 -0.23 -4.57
CA MET A 1 25.41 -0.25 -3.25
C MET A 1 24.25 0.73 -3.17
N ASN A 2 24.31 1.91 -3.81
CA ASN A 2 23.24 2.93 -3.73
C ASN A 2 21.88 2.48 -4.30
N GLY A 3 21.87 1.66 -5.37
CA GLY A 3 20.62 1.19 -5.99
C GLY A 3 19.73 0.35 -5.08
N LEU A 4 20.32 -0.51 -4.24
CA LEU A 4 19.55 -1.38 -3.33
C LEU A 4 18.88 -0.57 -2.22
N ILE A 5 19.58 0.44 -1.68
CA ILE A 5 19.03 1.34 -0.66
C ILE A 5 17.84 2.13 -1.24
N LEU A 6 17.96 2.62 -2.48
CA LEU A 6 16.88 3.32 -3.19
C LEU A 6 15.65 2.44 -3.42
N VAL A 7 15.86 1.16 -3.78
CA VAL A 7 14.76 0.20 -3.94
C VAL A 7 14.08 -0.08 -2.62
N LEU A 8 14.84 -0.35 -1.55
CA LEU A 8 14.29 -0.65 -0.23
C LEU A 8 13.53 0.54 0.37
N SER A 9 14.06 1.77 0.25
CA SER A 9 13.39 2.97 0.75
C SER A 9 12.09 3.24 -0.02
N SER A 10 12.12 3.09 -1.35
CA SER A 10 10.94 3.25 -2.21
C SER A 10 9.87 2.19 -1.91
N LEU A 11 10.28 0.94 -1.68
CA LEU A 11 9.38 -0.14 -1.26
C LEU A 11 8.80 0.11 0.13
N GLY A 12 9.60 0.53 1.10
CA GLY A 12 9.13 0.86 2.44
C GLY A 12 8.07 1.97 2.44
N PHE A 13 8.30 3.02 1.65
CA PHE A 13 7.33 4.11 1.49
C PHE A 13 6.02 3.63 0.84
N SER A 14 6.14 2.82 -0.23
CA SER A 14 4.97 2.24 -0.92
C SER A 14 4.20 1.29 -0.01
N ALA A 15 4.90 0.48 0.80
CA ALA A 15 4.31 -0.46 1.75
C ALA A 15 3.49 0.25 2.83
N ALA A 16 3.98 1.37 3.37
CA ALA A 16 3.23 2.18 4.33
C ALA A 16 1.93 2.73 3.72
N ALA A 17 1.99 3.19 2.46
CA ALA A 17 0.81 3.65 1.73
C ALA A 17 -0.18 2.50 1.44
N PHE A 18 0.31 1.31 1.05
CA PHE A 18 -0.51 0.12 0.86
C PHE A 18 -1.15 -0.38 2.16
N TRP A 19 -0.44 -0.30 3.28
CA TRP A 19 -0.99 -0.61 4.61
C TRP A 19 -2.18 0.29 4.92
N TYR A 20 -2.05 1.60 4.69
CA TYR A 20 -3.15 2.55 4.86
C TYR A 20 -4.33 2.23 3.94
N LEU A 21 -4.08 1.90 2.68
CA LEU A 21 -5.11 1.50 1.72
C LEU A 21 -5.84 0.22 2.17
N CYS A 22 -5.12 -0.78 2.67
CA CYS A 22 -5.71 -2.01 3.20
C CYS A 22 -6.56 -1.73 4.45
N ALA A 23 -6.08 -0.88 5.36
CA ALA A 23 -6.77 -0.52 6.59
C ALA A 23 -8.03 0.34 6.36
N THR A 24 -8.10 1.04 5.22
CA THR A 24 -9.22 1.91 4.84
C THR A 24 -10.19 1.25 3.85
N ASP A 25 -9.95 0.00 3.44
CA ASP A 25 -10.85 -0.70 2.53
C ASP A 25 -12.18 -1.05 3.22
N GLY A 26 -13.23 -0.31 2.85
CA GLY A 26 -14.58 -0.51 3.37
C GLY A 26 -15.21 -1.87 3.05
N LYS A 27 -14.72 -2.64 2.07
CA LYS A 27 -15.18 -4.03 1.88
C LYS A 27 -14.62 -4.93 2.97
N ARG A 28 -13.33 -4.77 3.31
CA ARG A 28 -12.66 -5.51 4.39
C ARG A 28 -13.20 -5.13 5.76
N LEU A 29 -13.34 -3.83 6.04
CA LEU A 29 -13.90 -3.36 7.32
C LEU A 29 -15.32 -3.88 7.57
N ARG A 30 -16.15 -3.98 6.52
CA ARG A 30 -17.50 -4.56 6.60
C ARG A 30 -17.46 -6.07 6.90
N ALA A 31 -16.60 -6.83 6.22
CA ALA A 31 -16.42 -8.25 6.48
C ALA A 31 -15.97 -8.53 7.93
N TRP A 32 -15.18 -7.61 8.50
CA TRP A 32 -14.64 -7.74 9.84
C TRP A 32 -15.56 -7.25 10.97
N LYS A 33 -16.76 -6.74 10.65
CA LYS A 33 -17.70 -6.14 11.63
C LYS A 33 -17.05 -5.13 12.57
N VAL A 34 -15.94 -4.51 12.17
CA VAL A 34 -15.29 -3.48 12.99
C VAL A 34 -16.22 -2.29 12.96
N ALA A 35 -16.90 -2.05 14.07
CA ALA A 35 -17.71 -0.87 14.32
C ALA A 35 -16.79 0.36 14.45
N ARG A 36 -16.08 0.70 13.38
CA ARG A 36 -15.26 1.90 13.33
C ARG A 36 -16.20 3.04 12.96
N SER A 37 -16.43 3.94 13.91
CA SER A 37 -17.35 5.09 13.83
C SER A 37 -17.45 5.64 12.41
N ARG A 38 -18.69 5.70 11.90
CA ARG A 38 -19.05 6.17 10.55
C ARG A 38 -18.34 7.48 10.15
N ALA A 39 -18.06 8.35 11.13
CA ALA A 39 -17.33 9.60 10.95
C ALA A 39 -15.87 9.41 10.48
N THR A 40 -15.15 8.41 11.01
CA THR A 40 -13.76 8.13 10.61
C THR A 40 -13.71 7.50 9.22
N THR A 41 -14.68 6.65 8.86
CA THR A 41 -14.74 6.02 7.53
C THR A 41 -15.02 7.01 6.40
N ILE A 42 -15.82 8.05 6.67
CA ILE A 42 -16.13 9.11 5.68
C ILE A 42 -14.88 9.97 5.39
N SER A 43 -14.11 10.35 6.40
CA SER A 43 -12.89 11.14 6.18
C SER A 43 -11.81 10.32 5.48
N LEU A 44 -11.61 9.06 5.86
CA LEU A 44 -10.59 8.16 5.29
C LEU A 44 -10.81 7.88 3.79
N LYS A 45 -12.07 7.85 3.33
CA LYS A 45 -12.37 7.66 1.90
C LYS A 45 -11.85 8.81 1.04
N ARG A 46 -11.80 10.02 1.56
CA ARG A 46 -11.31 11.23 0.86
C ARG A 46 -9.80 11.15 0.58
N TRP A 47 -9.04 10.51 1.47
CA TRP A 47 -7.58 10.37 1.35
C TRP A 47 -7.14 9.12 0.61
N ARG A 48 -8.07 8.26 0.17
CA ARG A 48 -7.74 7.04 -0.58
C ARG A 48 -7.00 7.34 -1.89
N SER A 49 -7.45 8.35 -2.64
CA SER A 49 -6.78 8.74 -3.88
C SER A 49 -5.36 9.28 -3.61
N LEU A 50 -5.19 10.05 -2.53
CA LEU A 50 -3.89 10.55 -2.09
C LEU A 50 -2.97 9.42 -1.64
N ALA A 51 -3.48 8.40 -0.98
CA ALA A 51 -2.70 7.23 -0.59
C ALA A 51 -2.25 6.39 -1.81
N TRP A 52 -3.07 6.30 -2.86
CA TRP A 52 -2.63 5.70 -4.14
C TRP A 52 -1.54 6.52 -4.82
N LEU A 53 -1.67 7.85 -4.84
CA LEU A 53 -0.63 8.73 -5.36
C LEU A 53 0.66 8.59 -4.56
N ALA A 54 0.58 8.53 -3.23
CA ALA A 54 1.72 8.32 -2.35
C ALA A 54 2.38 6.94 -2.60
N ALA A 55 1.58 5.89 -2.86
CA ALA A 55 2.12 4.57 -3.18
C ALA A 55 2.87 4.54 -4.51
N LEU A 56 2.48 5.35 -5.49
CA LEU A 56 3.11 5.41 -6.82
C LEU A 56 4.23 6.46 -6.91
N ALA A 57 4.25 7.45 -6.01
CA ALA A 57 5.23 8.53 -6.00
C ALA A 57 6.70 8.06 -6.03
N PRO A 58 7.12 7.00 -5.29
CA PRO A 58 8.48 6.49 -5.38
C PRO A 58 8.84 5.95 -6.76
N GLY A 59 7.89 5.27 -7.43
CA GLY A 59 8.08 4.80 -8.79
C GLY A 59 8.29 5.94 -9.78
N ILE A 60 7.48 7.00 -9.67
CA ILE A 60 7.62 8.21 -10.49
C ILE A 60 8.99 8.86 -10.24
N ALA A 61 9.38 9.01 -8.97
CA ALA A 61 10.67 9.60 -8.59
C ALA A 61 11.86 8.81 -9.17
N LEU A 62 11.83 7.48 -9.07
CA LEU A 62 12.87 6.62 -9.65
C LEU A 62 12.95 6.76 -11.18
N CYS A 63 11.80 6.88 -11.84
CA CYS A 63 11.73 7.10 -13.29
C CYS A 63 12.31 8.47 -13.67
N THR A 64 11.95 9.54 -12.95
CA THR A 64 12.45 10.90 -13.23
C THR A 64 13.93 11.08 -12.95
N LEU A 65 14.50 10.28 -12.05
CA LEU A 65 15.92 10.27 -11.74
C LEU A 65 16.72 9.31 -12.64
N GLU A 66 16.09 8.78 -13.69
CA GLU A 66 16.67 7.82 -14.65
C GLU A 66 17.26 6.56 -13.99
N GLN A 67 16.79 6.21 -12.78
CA GLN A 67 17.21 5.03 -12.03
C GLN A 67 16.44 3.79 -12.50
N TYR A 68 16.48 3.49 -13.80
CA TYR A 68 15.68 2.42 -14.42
C TYR A 68 15.85 1.04 -13.78
N PRO A 69 17.06 0.59 -13.38
CA PRO A 69 17.20 -0.71 -12.71
C PRO A 69 16.44 -0.76 -11.38
N ALA A 70 16.50 0.31 -10.60
CA ALA A 70 15.79 0.41 -9.33
C ALA A 70 14.27 0.52 -9.54
N PHE A 71 13.84 1.26 -10.57
CA PHE A 71 12.44 1.36 -10.96
C PHE A 71 11.85 -0.02 -11.33
N ILE A 72 12.55 -0.80 -12.16
CA ILE A 72 12.09 -2.14 -12.57
C ILE A 72 11.99 -3.06 -11.36
N MET A 73 12.99 -3.06 -10.47
CA MET A 73 12.97 -3.85 -9.24
C MET A 73 11.81 -3.44 -8.31
N TRP A 74 11.61 -2.14 -8.11
CA TRP A 74 10.50 -1.61 -7.34
C TRP A 74 9.15 -2.00 -7.96
N PHE A 75 9.00 -1.88 -9.28
CA PHE A 75 7.77 -2.18 -10.01
C PHE A 75 7.40 -3.67 -9.93
N ALA A 76 8.38 -4.57 -9.95
CA ALA A 76 8.16 -5.99 -9.73
C ALA A 76 7.81 -6.33 -8.27
N ALA A 77 8.46 -5.68 -7.31
CA ALA A 77 8.30 -5.99 -5.89
C ALA A 77 7.04 -5.35 -5.27
N ALA A 78 6.63 -4.16 -5.69
CA ALA A 78 5.51 -3.42 -5.10
C ALA A 78 4.17 -4.19 -5.15
N PRO A 79 3.78 -4.86 -6.25
CA PRO A 79 2.59 -5.72 -6.28
C PRO A 79 2.69 -6.91 -5.33
N ILE A 80 3.86 -7.53 -5.22
CA ILE A 80 4.10 -8.66 -4.31
C ILE A 80 3.90 -8.20 -2.86
N VAL A 81 4.47 -7.05 -2.49
CA VAL A 81 4.30 -6.47 -1.15
C VAL A 81 2.84 -6.11 -0.90
N ALA A 82 2.14 -5.51 -1.87
CA ALA A 82 0.73 -5.19 -1.74
C ALA A 82 -0.11 -6.47 -1.51
N TRP A 83 0.13 -7.53 -2.27
CA TRP A 83 -0.54 -8.82 -2.08
C TRP A 83 -0.20 -9.48 -0.74
N TRP A 84 1.07 -9.43 -0.32
CA TRP A 84 1.50 -9.95 0.97
C TRP A 84 0.80 -9.22 2.12
N LEU A 85 0.72 -7.89 2.07
CA LEU A 85 -0.04 -7.09 3.04
C LEU A 85 -1.53 -7.45 3.06
N VAL A 86 -2.11 -7.73 1.89
CA VAL A 86 -3.49 -8.20 1.77
C VAL A 86 -3.66 -9.55 2.47
N LEU A 87 -2.72 -10.48 2.33
CA LEU A 87 -2.75 -11.82 2.94
C LEU A 87 -2.47 -11.82 4.45
N CYS A 88 -1.56 -10.96 4.92
CA CYS A 88 -1.22 -10.85 6.34
C CYS A 88 -2.33 -10.26 7.21
N TRP A 89 -3.39 -9.75 6.59
CA TRP A 89 -4.57 -9.30 7.32
C TRP A 89 -5.49 -10.50 7.65
N PRO A 90 -5.73 -10.83 8.94
CA PRO A 90 -6.45 -12.04 9.36
C PRO A 90 -7.80 -12.30 8.64
N THR A 91 -7.87 -13.24 7.71
CA THR A 91 -9.15 -13.58 7.02
C THR A 91 -10.09 -14.48 7.83
N ASP A 92 -9.92 -14.57 9.16
CA ASP A 92 -10.53 -15.59 10.03
C ASP A 92 -12.05 -15.52 10.23
N VAL A 93 -12.78 -14.81 9.36
CA VAL A 93 -14.25 -14.81 9.36
C VAL A 93 -14.84 -15.99 8.55
N ALA A 94 -14.01 -16.80 7.87
CA ALA A 94 -14.46 -17.90 7.02
C ALA A 94 -14.52 -19.30 7.68
N ARG A 95 -14.30 -19.42 9.00
CA ARG A 95 -14.58 -20.67 9.74
C ARG A 95 -15.75 -20.49 10.70
N LYS A 96 -16.96 -20.54 10.18
CA LYS A 96 -18.14 -20.99 10.93
C LYS A 96 -18.92 -21.95 10.06
#